data_AF-A0A6A6LFX5-F1
#
_entry.id   AF-A0A6A6LFX5-F1
#
_cell.length_a   1.000
_cell.length_b   1.000
_cell.length_c   1.000
_cell.angle_alpha   90.00
_cell.angle_beta   90.00
_cell.angle_gamma   90.00
#
_symmetry.space_group_name_H-M   'P 1'
#
loop_
_entity.id
_entity.type
_entity.pdbx_description
1 polymer ?
#
loop_
_entity_poly.entity_id
_entity_poly.type
_entity_poly.pdbx_seq_one_letter_code
_entity_poly.pdbx_strand_id
1 'polypeptide(L)'
;MAATPFLFLIFLFNFYLEIAQAAQYTAEITEKHNLQTYIVHVSKPAGTFSQTHNLEKWHKSFLPFSMASSEKQQQRILYSYQNIISGFAARLTKEEVKAMEEIDGFVSARPERKIRLQKHTPSFLGLHQQMGFWKESNFGKGMIIGVLDGGIFPSHPSFAKAMKGVADEPPIDVDGHGTHTASTAAGSFVYNADTLGNAKGTAVGMAPYAHLAIYKVCFGGPTADCTESDILAGLDIAVQDGVDVLSLSLVDVSMPFFKTT
;
A
#
# COMPACT_ATOMS: atom_id res chain seq x y z
N MET A 1 63.28 -28.19 6.10
CA MET A 1 62.28 -28.92 5.30
C MET A 1 61.03 -29.13 6.15
N ALA A 2 60.02 -28.25 6.06
CA ALA A 2 58.71 -28.40 6.72
C ALA A 2 57.66 -27.34 6.31
N ALA A 3 58.01 -26.29 5.54
CA ALA A 3 57.11 -25.17 5.26
C ALA A 3 56.11 -25.39 4.09
N THR A 4 56.37 -26.37 3.22
CA THR A 4 55.54 -26.68 2.04
C THR A 4 54.14 -27.24 2.34
N PRO A 5 53.92 -28.15 3.32
CA PRO A 5 52.56 -28.63 3.62
C PRO A 5 51.67 -27.56 4.27
N PHE A 6 52.26 -26.60 4.99
CA PHE A 6 51.50 -25.56 5.69
C PHE A 6 50.90 -24.52 4.72
N LEU A 7 51.66 -24.09 3.71
CA LEU A 7 51.18 -23.19 2.67
C LEU A 7 50.08 -23.83 1.80
N PHE A 8 50.21 -25.13 1.52
CA PHE A 8 49.19 -25.88 0.78
C PHE A 8 47.88 -26.00 1.55
N LEU A 9 47.94 -26.25 2.87
CA LEU A 9 46.76 -26.27 3.75
C LEU A 9 46.08 -24.91 3.83
N ILE A 10 46.84 -23.81 3.90
CA ILE A 10 46.30 -22.45 3.87
C ILE A 10 45.61 -22.19 2.52
N PHE A 11 46.20 -22.60 1.41
CA PHE A 11 45.61 -22.43 0.09
C PHE A 11 44.29 -23.20 -0.05
N LEU A 12 44.25 -24.46 0.38
CA LEU A 12 43.03 -25.27 0.39
C LEU A 12 41.94 -24.68 1.30
N PHE A 13 42.32 -24.14 2.45
CA PHE A 13 41.38 -23.49 3.37
C PHE A 13 40.77 -22.23 2.75
N ASN A 14 41.59 -21.36 2.14
CA ASN A 14 41.08 -20.16 1.48
C ASN A 14 40.19 -20.50 0.26
N PHE A 15 40.59 -21.50 -0.53
CA PHE A 15 39.79 -21.96 -1.66
C PHE A 15 38.44 -22.56 -1.23
N TYR A 16 38.41 -23.32 -0.13
CA TYR A 16 37.17 -23.82 0.45
C TYR A 16 36.27 -22.68 0.95
N LEU A 17 36.86 -21.66 1.58
CA LEU A 17 36.12 -20.50 2.06
C LEU A 17 35.48 -19.71 0.92
N GLU A 18 36.20 -19.51 -0.19
CA GLU A 18 35.66 -18.85 -1.40
C GLU A 18 34.48 -19.63 -2.01
N ILE A 19 34.60 -20.96 -2.12
CA ILE A 19 33.52 -21.81 -2.64
C ILE A 19 32.29 -21.76 -1.71
N ALA A 20 32.50 -21.84 -0.39
CA ALA A 20 31.41 -21.76 0.58
C ALA A 20 30.69 -20.41 0.52
N GLN A 21 31.44 -19.31 0.38
CA GLN A 21 30.88 -17.96 0.27
C GLN A 21 30.12 -17.77 -1.05
N ALA A 22 30.63 -18.30 -2.17
CA ALA A 22 29.95 -18.28 -3.45
C ALA A 22 28.65 -19.11 -3.42
N ALA A 23 28.66 -20.29 -2.79
CA ALA A 23 27.47 -21.14 -2.63
C ALA A 23 26.40 -20.48 -1.74
N GLN A 24 26.80 -19.75 -0.71
CA GLN A 24 25.87 -19.02 0.14
C GLN A 24 25.27 -17.80 -0.57
N TYR A 25 26.06 -17.09 -1.37
CA TYR A 25 25.59 -15.97 -2.20
C TYR A 25 24.61 -16.43 -3.29
N THR A 26 24.87 -17.56 -3.95
CA THR A 26 23.95 -18.13 -4.94
C THR A 26 22.65 -18.62 -4.30
N ALA A 27 22.72 -19.22 -3.11
CA ALA A 27 21.54 -19.61 -2.35
C ALA A 27 20.68 -18.39 -1.97
N GLU A 28 21.28 -17.30 -1.49
CA GLU A 28 20.57 -16.08 -1.09
C GLU A 28 19.93 -15.36 -2.30
N ILE A 29 20.60 -15.33 -3.46
CA ILE A 29 20.02 -14.81 -4.71
C ILE A 29 18.84 -15.66 -5.16
N THR A 30 18.99 -16.98 -5.14
CA THR A 30 17.94 -17.92 -5.58
C THR A 30 16.71 -17.82 -4.69
N GLU A 31 16.92 -17.73 -3.36
CA GLU A 31 15.84 -17.50 -2.39
C GLU A 31 15.14 -16.16 -2.66
N LYS A 32 15.90 -15.07 -2.79
CA LYS A 32 15.35 -13.73 -3.08
C LYS A 32 14.57 -13.67 -4.39
N HIS A 33 14.98 -14.43 -5.39
CA HIS A 33 14.30 -14.53 -6.69
C HIS A 33 13.01 -15.36 -6.63
N ASN A 34 12.88 -16.24 -5.63
CA ASN A 34 11.69 -17.09 -5.44
C ASN A 34 10.65 -16.48 -4.48
N LEU A 35 10.99 -15.38 -3.79
CA LEU A 35 10.06 -14.68 -2.91
C LEU A 35 9.00 -13.93 -3.71
N GLN A 36 7.74 -14.19 -3.38
CA GLN A 36 6.57 -13.45 -3.85
C GLN A 36 5.81 -12.87 -2.67
N THR A 37 5.13 -11.74 -2.84
CA THR A 37 4.26 -11.18 -1.80
C THR A 37 2.96 -11.97 -1.72
N TYR A 38 2.61 -12.42 -0.52
CA TYR A 38 1.36 -13.08 -0.20
C TYR A 38 0.54 -12.23 0.77
N ILE A 39 -0.78 -12.28 0.60
CA ILE A 39 -1.74 -11.87 1.62
C ILE A 39 -2.10 -13.12 2.43
N VAL A 40 -1.73 -13.13 3.70
CA VAL A 40 -1.94 -14.24 4.63
C VAL A 40 -3.08 -13.87 5.59
N HIS A 41 -4.08 -14.74 5.67
CA HIS A 41 -5.17 -14.66 6.63
C HIS A 41 -4.92 -15.66 7.76
N VAL A 42 -5.05 -15.17 8.99
CA VAL A 42 -4.91 -15.96 10.21
C VAL A 42 -6.10 -15.74 11.12
N SER A 43 -6.35 -16.69 12.00
CA SER A 43 -7.31 -16.55 13.09
C SER A 43 -6.91 -15.39 14.01
N LYS A 44 -7.92 -14.73 14.60
CA LYS A 44 -7.66 -13.72 15.62
C LYS A 44 -7.05 -14.41 16.84
N PRO A 45 -5.95 -13.90 17.41
CA PRO A 45 -5.34 -14.48 18.59
C PRO A 45 -6.34 -14.47 19.76
N ALA A 46 -6.47 -15.60 20.45
CA ALA A 46 -7.43 -15.75 21.55
C ALA A 46 -7.02 -14.94 22.78
N GLY A 47 -7.89 -14.04 23.26
CA GLY A 47 -7.67 -13.21 24.46
C GLY A 47 -7.47 -11.72 24.19
N THR A 48 -6.99 -10.97 25.19
CA THR A 48 -6.72 -9.51 25.14
C THR A 48 -5.48 -9.16 24.31
N PHE A 49 -5.29 -9.79 23.15
CA PHE A 49 -4.25 -9.46 22.17
C PHE A 49 -4.48 -8.13 21.43
N SER A 50 -5.35 -7.27 21.97
CA SER A 50 -5.71 -5.96 21.44
C SER A 50 -4.59 -4.91 21.50
N GLN A 51 -3.37 -5.29 21.89
CA GLN A 51 -2.19 -4.42 21.89
C GLN A 51 -1.31 -4.71 20.66
N THR A 52 -1.00 -3.66 19.89
CA THR A 52 -0.29 -3.70 18.60
C THR A 52 1.01 -4.50 18.61
N HIS A 53 1.82 -4.37 19.66
CA HIS A 53 3.08 -5.12 19.81
C HIS A 53 2.90 -6.64 19.94
N ASN A 54 1.75 -7.10 20.43
CA ASN A 54 1.48 -8.54 20.55
C ASN A 54 0.96 -9.11 19.22
N LEU A 55 0.25 -8.30 18.42
CA LEU A 55 -0.23 -8.71 17.10
C LEU A 55 0.91 -8.90 16.10
N GLU A 56 1.88 -7.97 16.06
CA GLU A 56 3.03 -8.12 15.16
C GLU A 56 3.86 -9.36 15.52
N LYS A 57 4.04 -9.66 16.82
CA LYS A 57 4.70 -10.89 17.28
C LYS A 57 3.91 -12.14 16.89
N TRP A 58 2.58 -12.09 16.98
CA TRP A 58 1.69 -13.17 16.52
C TRP A 58 1.84 -13.41 15.02
N HIS A 59 1.79 -12.37 14.19
CA HIS A 59 2.00 -12.55 12.74
C HIS A 59 3.39 -13.10 12.42
N LYS A 60 4.44 -12.65 13.14
CA LYS A 60 5.80 -13.17 12.97
C LYS A 60 5.95 -14.64 13.33
N SER A 61 5.12 -15.21 14.20
CA SER A 61 5.22 -16.64 14.54
C SER A 61 4.82 -17.57 13.41
N PHE A 62 4.14 -17.07 12.37
CA PHE A 62 3.84 -17.83 11.16
C PHE A 62 5.01 -17.88 10.17
N LEU A 63 6.01 -17.01 10.32
CA LEU A 63 7.18 -17.02 9.46
C LEU A 63 8.16 -18.13 9.85
N PRO A 64 8.86 -18.73 8.88
CA PRO A 64 9.86 -19.75 9.17
C PRO A 64 10.97 -19.19 10.05
N PHE A 65 11.41 -20.01 11.01
CA PHE A 65 12.56 -19.70 11.87
C PHE A 65 13.85 -19.78 11.04
N SER A 66 14.51 -18.64 10.82
CA SER A 66 15.85 -18.60 10.26
C SER A 66 16.85 -18.29 11.37
N MET A 67 17.89 -19.12 11.49
CA MET A 67 19.01 -18.87 12.40
C MET A 67 19.83 -17.63 12.02
N ALA A 68 19.60 -17.05 10.82
CA ALA A 68 20.24 -15.82 10.38
C ALA A 68 19.45 -14.60 10.89
N SER A 69 19.95 -14.01 11.99
CA SER A 69 19.68 -12.68 12.57
C SER A 69 18.24 -12.16 12.53
N SER A 70 17.70 -11.82 13.71
CA SER A 70 16.38 -11.20 13.90
C SER A 70 16.09 -10.00 12.97
N GLU A 71 17.10 -9.27 12.53
CA GLU A 71 16.98 -8.16 11.58
C GLU A 71 16.57 -8.58 10.15
N LYS A 72 16.96 -9.77 9.68
CA LYS A 72 16.58 -10.25 8.33
C LYS A 72 15.12 -10.72 8.27
N GLN A 73 14.57 -11.25 9.36
CA GLN A 73 13.12 -11.54 9.47
C GLN A 73 12.30 -10.24 9.50
N GLN A 74 12.85 -9.15 10.05
CA GLN A 74 12.20 -7.83 10.08
C GLN A 74 11.86 -7.31 8.67
N GLN A 75 12.58 -7.72 7.63
CA GLN A 75 12.38 -7.25 6.24
C GLN A 75 11.41 -8.10 5.40
N ARG A 76 10.87 -9.22 5.92
CA ARG A 76 9.94 -10.08 5.15
C ARG A 76 8.48 -9.72 5.32
N ILE A 77 8.06 -9.26 6.50
CA ILE A 77 6.72 -8.71 6.70
C ILE A 77 6.69 -7.30 6.12
N LEU A 78 5.73 -7.07 5.22
CA LEU A 78 5.46 -5.75 4.67
C LEU A 78 4.49 -5.00 5.60
N TYR A 79 3.36 -5.66 5.94
CA TYR A 79 2.30 -5.05 6.74
C TYR A 79 1.68 -6.08 7.69
N SER A 80 1.32 -5.63 8.90
CA SER A 80 0.46 -6.36 9.83
C SER A 80 -0.82 -5.57 9.99
N TYR A 81 -1.94 -6.11 9.51
CA TYR A 81 -3.22 -5.41 9.52
C TYR A 81 -3.91 -5.56 10.87
N GLN A 82 -4.52 -4.49 11.36
CA GLN A 82 -5.10 -4.44 12.70
C GLN A 82 -6.63 -4.34 12.66
N ASN A 83 -7.15 -3.54 11.74
CA ASN A 83 -8.52 -3.06 11.72
C ASN A 83 -9.36 -3.74 10.62
N ILE A 84 -8.76 -3.98 9.45
CA ILE A 84 -9.54 -4.37 8.26
C ILE A 84 -9.63 -5.89 8.03
N ILE A 85 -8.56 -6.62 8.31
CA ILE A 85 -8.49 -8.08 8.19
C ILE A 85 -7.62 -8.66 9.29
N SER A 86 -7.87 -9.91 9.68
CA SER A 86 -6.97 -10.67 10.55
C SER A 86 -5.92 -11.35 9.68
N GLY A 87 -4.74 -10.75 9.61
CA GLY A 87 -3.72 -11.17 8.64
C GLY A 87 -2.57 -10.19 8.48
N PHE A 88 -1.65 -10.57 7.59
CA PHE A 88 -0.46 -9.79 7.26
C PHE A 88 -0.09 -9.98 5.78
N ALA A 89 0.70 -9.04 5.25
CA ALA A 89 1.38 -9.21 3.98
C ALA A 89 2.86 -9.52 4.23
N ALA A 90 3.38 -10.54 3.57
CA ALA A 90 4.78 -10.92 3.66
C ALA A 90 5.31 -11.47 2.34
N ARG A 91 6.63 -11.35 2.15
CA ARG A 91 7.37 -11.98 1.07
C ARG A 91 7.74 -13.39 1.49
N LEU A 92 7.21 -14.38 0.75
CA LEU A 92 7.33 -15.81 1.07
C LEU A 92 7.64 -16.63 -0.19
N THR A 93 8.27 -17.78 -0.01
CA THR A 93 8.32 -18.82 -1.04
C THR A 93 7.05 -19.69 -1.00
N LYS A 94 6.79 -20.46 -2.07
CA LYS A 94 5.65 -21.39 -2.10
C LYS A 94 5.78 -22.49 -1.04
N GLU A 95 7.00 -22.92 -0.77
CA GLU A 95 7.32 -23.94 0.22
C GLU A 95 7.06 -23.43 1.64
N GLU A 96 7.41 -22.17 1.92
CA GLU A 96 7.10 -21.52 3.19
C GLU A 96 5.60 -21.38 3.42
N VAL A 97 4.84 -20.99 2.38
CA VAL A 97 3.37 -20.95 2.45
C VAL A 97 2.79 -22.34 2.74
N LYS A 98 3.28 -23.38 2.06
CA LYS A 98 2.82 -24.75 2.30
C LYS A 98 3.15 -25.24 3.71
N ALA A 99 4.32 -24.88 4.24
CA ALA A 99 4.68 -25.20 5.63
C ALA A 99 3.80 -24.45 6.63
N MET A 100 3.35 -23.23 6.28
CA MET A 100 2.46 -22.41 7.11
C MET A 100 1.06 -23.02 7.26
N GLU A 101 0.59 -23.84 6.31
CA GLU A 101 -0.71 -24.52 6.38
C GLU A 101 -0.85 -25.46 7.59
N GLU A 102 0.27 -25.95 8.13
CA GLU A 102 0.32 -26.83 9.30
C GLU A 102 0.37 -26.06 10.63
N ILE A 103 0.48 -24.72 10.60
CA ILE A 103 0.56 -23.89 11.80
C ILE A 103 -0.85 -23.62 12.32
N ASP A 104 -1.08 -23.90 13.61
CA ASP A 104 -2.36 -23.61 14.26
C ASP A 104 -2.73 -22.13 14.12
N GLY A 105 -3.97 -21.88 13.73
CA GLY A 105 -4.49 -20.55 13.46
C GLY A 105 -4.24 -20.01 12.04
N PHE A 106 -3.57 -20.74 11.14
CA PHE A 106 -3.55 -20.41 9.72
C PHE A 106 -4.95 -20.59 9.09
N VAL A 107 -5.35 -19.70 8.18
CA VAL A 107 -6.64 -19.79 7.47
C VAL A 107 -6.45 -19.92 5.97
N SER A 108 -5.68 -19.01 5.36
CA SER A 108 -5.37 -19.06 3.93
C SER A 108 -4.21 -18.13 3.59
N ALA A 109 -3.52 -18.40 2.48
CA ALA A 109 -2.57 -17.48 1.89
C ALA A 109 -2.73 -17.48 0.37
N ARG A 110 -2.64 -16.30 -0.23
CA ARG A 110 -2.70 -16.16 -1.69
C ARG A 110 -1.72 -15.09 -2.19
N PRO A 111 -1.17 -15.23 -3.40
CA PRO A 111 -0.35 -14.18 -4.00
C PRO A 111 -1.12 -12.85 -4.05
N GLU A 112 -0.41 -11.75 -3.84
CA GLU A 112 -1.02 -10.42 -3.96
C GLU A 112 -1.50 -10.16 -5.39
N ARG A 113 -2.61 -9.42 -5.50
CA ARG A 113 -3.07 -8.88 -6.77
C ARG A 113 -2.50 -7.49 -7.02
N LYS A 114 -2.52 -7.09 -8.29
CA LYS A 114 -2.16 -5.76 -8.74
C LYS A 114 -3.37 -5.08 -9.32
N ILE A 115 -3.71 -3.93 -8.76
CA ILE A 115 -4.91 -3.15 -9.06
C ILE A 115 -4.49 -1.90 -9.85
N ARG A 116 -5.35 -1.46 -10.78
CA ARG A 116 -5.08 -0.30 -11.63
C ARG A 116 -5.92 0.90 -11.22
N LEU A 117 -5.39 2.07 -11.52
CA LEU A 117 -6.08 3.34 -11.44
C LEU A 117 -7.17 3.46 -12.52
N GLN A 118 -8.34 4.01 -12.21
CA GLN A 118 -9.41 4.27 -13.18
C GLN A 118 -9.86 5.75 -13.18
N LYS A 119 -9.67 6.42 -14.32
CA LYS A 119 -10.23 7.76 -14.59
C LYS A 119 -11.29 7.67 -15.69
N HIS A 120 -12.56 7.79 -15.33
CA HIS A 120 -13.62 8.03 -16.31
C HIS A 120 -14.55 9.13 -15.81
N THR A 121 -14.47 10.32 -16.44
CA THR A 121 -15.42 11.42 -16.19
C THR A 121 -15.92 11.91 -17.56
N PRO A 122 -17.06 11.38 -18.07
CA PRO A 122 -17.47 11.65 -19.44
C PRO A 122 -18.09 13.06 -19.62
N SER A 123 -18.50 13.74 -18.55
CA SER A 123 -19.14 15.07 -18.64
C SER A 123 -19.07 15.82 -17.31
N PHE A 124 -19.12 17.15 -17.36
CA PHE A 124 -19.25 18.00 -16.18
C PHE A 124 -20.64 17.85 -15.55
N LEU A 125 -20.71 17.75 -14.23
CA LEU A 125 -21.97 17.63 -13.48
C LEU A 125 -22.82 18.93 -13.46
N GLY A 126 -22.29 20.03 -14.00
CA GLY A 126 -23.03 21.30 -14.10
C GLY A 126 -23.39 21.91 -12.74
N LEU A 127 -22.57 21.72 -11.71
CA LEU A 127 -22.82 22.26 -10.37
C LEU A 127 -22.71 23.78 -10.33
N HIS A 128 -23.70 24.45 -9.78
CA HIS A 128 -23.76 25.92 -9.67
C HIS A 128 -23.69 26.35 -8.20
N GLN A 129 -22.95 27.43 -7.94
CA GLN A 129 -22.89 28.03 -6.60
C GLN A 129 -24.30 28.35 -6.09
N GLN A 130 -24.58 28.01 -4.84
CA GLN A 130 -25.85 28.26 -4.13
C GLN A 130 -27.07 27.40 -4.55
N MET A 131 -26.89 26.41 -5.43
CA MET A 131 -27.96 25.49 -5.83
C MET A 131 -27.75 24.10 -5.19
N GLY A 132 -28.85 23.45 -4.78
CA GLY A 132 -28.81 22.09 -4.21
C GLY A 132 -28.35 22.03 -2.76
N PHE A 133 -27.84 20.85 -2.37
CA PHE A 133 -27.64 20.44 -0.97
C PHE A 133 -26.45 21.10 -0.25
N TRP A 134 -25.62 21.90 -0.94
CA TRP A 134 -24.36 22.42 -0.37
C TRP A 134 -24.52 23.30 0.89
N LYS A 135 -25.52 24.18 0.93
CA LYS A 135 -25.77 25.00 2.13
C LYS A 135 -26.28 24.16 3.29
N GLU A 136 -27.18 23.23 3.01
CA GLU A 136 -27.80 22.35 4.00
C GLU A 136 -26.79 21.35 4.58
N SER A 137 -25.83 20.89 3.76
CA SER A 137 -24.74 20.00 4.17
C SER A 137 -23.55 20.70 4.79
N ASN A 138 -23.60 22.03 4.94
CA ASN A 138 -22.48 22.86 5.38
C ASN A 138 -21.21 22.60 4.54
N PHE A 139 -21.38 22.32 3.25
CA PHE A 139 -20.31 22.02 2.28
C PHE A 139 -19.38 20.86 2.70
N GLY A 140 -19.88 19.95 3.55
CA GLY A 140 -19.10 18.83 4.09
C GLY A 140 -18.15 19.20 5.24
N LYS A 141 -18.32 20.39 5.85
CA LYS A 141 -17.49 20.83 6.98
C LYS A 141 -17.55 19.82 8.13
N GLY A 142 -16.39 19.44 8.62
CA GLY A 142 -16.23 18.47 9.71
C GLY A 142 -16.15 17.01 9.25
N MET A 143 -16.30 16.75 7.95
CA MET A 143 -16.09 15.42 7.36
C MET A 143 -14.64 15.25 6.95
N ILE A 144 -14.11 14.04 7.10
CA ILE A 144 -12.80 13.60 6.62
C ILE A 144 -13.03 12.63 5.46
N ILE A 145 -12.56 13.01 4.27
CA ILE A 145 -12.57 12.16 3.09
C ILE A 145 -11.16 11.59 2.91
N GLY A 146 -11.03 10.27 3.07
CA GLY A 146 -9.82 9.52 2.79
C GLY A 146 -9.72 9.18 1.32
N VAL A 147 -8.65 9.62 0.65
CA VAL A 147 -8.39 9.33 -0.77
C VAL A 147 -7.23 8.35 -0.85
N LEU A 148 -7.53 7.10 -1.22
CA LEU A 148 -6.53 6.06 -1.45
C LEU A 148 -6.21 6.01 -2.94
N ASP A 149 -5.06 6.58 -3.32
CA ASP A 149 -4.72 6.85 -4.72
C ASP A 149 -3.19 6.98 -4.92
N GLY A 150 -2.76 7.60 -6.02
CA GLY A 150 -1.37 7.92 -6.34
C GLY A 150 -0.77 9.09 -5.56
N GLY A 151 -1.53 9.73 -4.67
CA GLY A 151 -1.11 10.89 -3.88
C GLY A 151 -1.86 12.16 -4.24
N ILE A 152 -1.29 13.32 -3.91
CA ILE A 152 -1.82 14.64 -4.23
C ILE A 152 -0.70 15.57 -4.72
N PHE A 153 -1.01 16.55 -5.56
CA PHE A 153 -0.12 17.67 -5.87
C PHE A 153 -0.44 18.86 -4.95
N PRO A 154 0.34 19.09 -3.87
CA PRO A 154 -0.02 20.04 -2.81
C PRO A 154 -0.25 21.47 -3.23
N SER A 155 0.50 21.93 -4.23
CA SER A 155 0.44 23.29 -4.75
C SER A 155 -0.68 23.51 -5.76
N HIS A 156 -1.51 22.50 -6.03
CA HIS A 156 -2.67 22.66 -6.90
C HIS A 156 -3.66 23.68 -6.30
N PRO A 157 -4.22 24.64 -7.09
CA PRO A 157 -5.11 25.68 -6.58
C PRO A 157 -6.31 25.15 -5.77
N SER A 158 -6.82 23.96 -6.13
CA SER A 158 -7.88 23.28 -5.38
C SER A 158 -7.55 23.01 -3.91
N PHE A 159 -6.27 22.98 -3.52
CA PHE A 159 -5.80 22.64 -2.17
C PHE A 159 -5.08 23.79 -1.46
N ALA A 160 -5.14 25.01 -2.00
CA ALA A 160 -4.44 26.18 -1.47
C ALA A 160 -4.75 26.53 0.01
N LYS A 161 -5.83 25.97 0.58
CA LYS A 161 -6.24 26.15 1.98
C LYS A 161 -6.07 24.89 2.86
N ALA A 162 -5.68 23.75 2.29
CA ALA A 162 -5.85 22.43 2.90
C ALA A 162 -4.57 21.85 3.56
N MET A 163 -3.40 22.44 3.34
CA MET A 163 -2.13 21.88 3.81
C MET A 163 -1.80 22.34 5.25
N LYS A 164 -2.26 21.58 6.26
CA LYS A 164 -1.74 21.62 7.63
C LYS A 164 -1.27 20.21 8.01
N GLY A 165 0.03 20.04 8.29
CA GLY A 165 0.62 18.75 8.63
C GLY A 165 1.15 18.01 7.41
N VAL A 166 2.27 18.49 6.86
CA VAL A 166 3.00 17.79 5.80
C VAL A 166 3.87 16.75 6.49
N ALA A 167 3.65 15.46 6.21
CA ALA A 167 4.59 14.40 6.58
C ALA A 167 5.99 14.72 6.02
N ASP A 168 7.07 14.23 6.66
CA ASP A 168 8.46 14.50 6.23
C ASP A 168 8.67 14.22 4.72
N GLU A 169 7.92 13.26 4.18
CA GLU A 169 7.70 13.09 2.73
C GLU A 169 6.19 13.15 2.41
N PRO A 170 5.69 14.23 1.78
CA PRO A 170 4.30 14.29 1.37
C PRO A 170 3.97 13.20 0.32
N PRO A 171 2.73 12.69 0.28
CA PRO A 171 2.30 11.74 -0.73
C PRO A 171 2.18 12.44 -2.09
N ILE A 172 3.30 12.70 -2.77
CA ILE A 172 3.33 13.43 -4.04
C ILE A 172 2.72 12.58 -5.15
N ASP A 173 1.75 13.18 -5.83
CA ASP A 173 1.17 12.64 -7.05
C ASP A 173 2.09 12.90 -8.25
N VAL A 174 2.45 11.84 -8.95
CA VAL A 174 3.31 11.87 -10.16
C VAL A 174 2.52 11.59 -11.44
N ASP A 175 1.24 11.21 -11.33
CA ASP A 175 0.37 10.83 -12.45
C ASP A 175 -0.79 11.83 -12.65
N GLY A 176 -1.20 12.52 -11.59
CA GLY A 176 -2.34 13.43 -11.57
C GLY A 176 -3.67 12.74 -11.23
N HIS A 177 -3.71 11.42 -11.07
CA HIS A 177 -4.92 10.67 -10.71
C HIS A 177 -5.48 11.11 -9.37
N GLY A 178 -4.66 11.04 -8.33
CA GLY A 178 -5.11 11.34 -6.97
C GLY A 178 -5.42 12.83 -6.79
N THR A 179 -4.70 13.71 -7.48
CA THR A 179 -5.01 15.14 -7.55
C THR A 179 -6.39 15.40 -8.18
N HIS A 180 -6.69 14.73 -9.28
CA HIS A 180 -8.01 14.81 -9.93
C HIS A 180 -9.12 14.24 -9.03
N THR A 181 -8.91 13.05 -8.45
CA THR A 181 -9.85 12.40 -7.53
C THR A 181 -10.13 13.30 -6.31
N ALA A 182 -9.09 13.78 -5.64
CA ALA A 182 -9.20 14.61 -4.45
C ALA A 182 -9.85 15.97 -4.73
N SER A 183 -9.53 16.59 -5.87
CA SER A 183 -10.16 17.87 -6.26
C SER A 183 -11.62 17.72 -6.63
N THR A 184 -12.02 16.58 -7.20
CA THR A 184 -13.44 16.25 -7.44
C THR A 184 -14.18 16.04 -6.12
N ALA A 185 -13.57 15.37 -5.14
CA ALA A 185 -14.18 15.12 -3.85
C ALA A 185 -14.34 16.40 -3.00
N ALA A 186 -13.25 17.14 -2.79
CA ALA A 186 -13.21 18.25 -1.84
C ALA A 186 -12.38 19.46 -2.32
N GLY A 187 -12.19 19.61 -3.63
CA GLY A 187 -11.48 20.75 -4.18
C GLY A 187 -12.15 22.07 -3.78
N SER A 188 -11.35 23.02 -3.30
CA SER A 188 -11.85 24.36 -2.98
C SER A 188 -12.29 25.11 -4.24
N PHE A 189 -13.00 26.22 -4.05
CA PHE A 189 -13.43 27.08 -5.14
C PHE A 189 -12.22 27.70 -5.86
N VAL A 190 -12.05 27.33 -7.13
CA VAL A 190 -11.04 27.89 -8.03
C VAL A 190 -11.75 28.74 -9.07
N TYR A 191 -11.70 30.05 -8.90
CA TYR A 191 -12.30 31.02 -9.81
C TYR A 191 -11.47 31.17 -11.09
N ASN A 192 -12.15 31.47 -12.21
CA ASN A 192 -11.53 31.63 -13.53
C ASN A 192 -10.73 30.40 -13.97
N ALA A 193 -11.19 29.21 -13.60
CA ALA A 193 -10.63 27.96 -14.10
C ALA A 193 -10.91 27.85 -15.61
N ASP A 194 -9.92 27.36 -16.35
CA ASP A 194 -9.92 27.22 -17.80
C ASP A 194 -9.00 26.05 -18.18
N THR A 195 -9.40 25.26 -19.18
CA THR A 195 -8.54 24.26 -19.81
C THR A 195 -8.37 24.58 -21.30
N LEU A 196 -7.24 25.18 -21.67
CA LEU A 196 -6.89 25.53 -23.06
C LEU A 196 -7.96 26.37 -23.79
N GLY A 197 -8.58 27.32 -23.09
CA GLY A 197 -9.65 28.18 -23.59
C GLY A 197 -11.06 27.62 -23.35
N ASN A 198 -11.19 26.40 -22.84
CA ASN A 198 -12.48 25.71 -22.63
C ASN A 198 -12.90 25.70 -21.16
N ALA A 199 -14.19 25.45 -20.92
CA ALA A 199 -14.78 25.27 -19.59
C ALA A 199 -14.53 26.44 -18.62
N LYS A 200 -14.49 27.68 -19.14
CA LYS A 200 -14.31 28.90 -18.34
C LYS A 200 -15.39 28.99 -17.26
N GLY A 201 -14.97 29.03 -16.00
CA GLY A 201 -15.90 29.10 -14.88
C GLY A 201 -15.23 28.98 -13.53
N THR A 202 -16.01 28.53 -12.54
CA THR A 202 -15.47 28.16 -11.22
C THR A 202 -15.42 26.64 -11.12
N ALA A 203 -14.24 26.09 -10.88
CA ALA A 203 -14.08 24.68 -10.54
C ALA A 203 -14.20 24.49 -9.03
N VAL A 204 -14.89 23.43 -8.61
CA VAL A 204 -15.11 23.10 -7.19
C VAL A 204 -15.42 21.61 -7.04
N GLY A 205 -15.00 21.02 -5.93
CA GLY A 205 -15.38 19.65 -5.56
C GLY A 205 -16.78 19.55 -4.94
N MET A 206 -17.21 18.33 -4.67
CA MET A 206 -18.53 18.05 -4.09
C MET A 206 -18.68 18.54 -2.64
N ALA A 207 -17.61 18.44 -1.84
CA ALA A 207 -17.58 18.79 -0.42
C ALA A 207 -16.38 19.72 -0.12
N PRO A 208 -16.40 20.98 -0.60
CA PRO A 208 -15.22 21.86 -0.60
C PRO A 208 -14.73 22.26 0.80
N TYR A 209 -15.49 22.01 1.87
CA TYR A 209 -15.10 22.26 3.26
C TYR A 209 -14.76 20.97 4.04
N ALA A 210 -14.78 19.81 3.40
CA ALA A 210 -14.29 18.58 4.01
C ALA A 210 -12.75 18.61 4.15
N HIS A 211 -12.25 17.89 5.13
CA HIS A 211 -10.83 17.58 5.27
C HIS A 211 -10.46 16.43 4.35
N LEU A 212 -9.27 16.48 3.75
CA LEU A 212 -8.72 15.39 2.94
C LEU A 212 -7.64 14.67 3.74
N ALA A 213 -7.74 13.36 3.85
CA ALA A 213 -6.66 12.48 4.27
C ALA A 213 -6.16 11.71 3.04
N ILE A 214 -4.88 11.86 2.70
CA ILE A 214 -4.32 11.31 1.48
C ILE A 214 -3.45 10.10 1.80
N TYR A 215 -3.82 8.95 1.25
CA TYR A 215 -3.13 7.68 1.42
C TYR A 215 -2.56 7.26 0.06
N LYS A 216 -1.24 7.40 -0.09
CA LYS A 216 -0.55 6.99 -1.32
C LYS A 216 -0.37 5.47 -1.29
N VAL A 217 -1.17 4.77 -2.09
CA VAL A 217 -1.12 3.30 -2.25
C VAL A 217 -0.72 2.88 -3.66
N CYS A 218 -0.53 3.87 -4.55
CA CYS A 218 -0.04 3.68 -5.90
C CYS A 218 1.23 4.53 -6.11
N PHE A 219 2.35 3.86 -6.38
CA PHE A 219 3.66 4.53 -6.37
C PHE A 219 4.18 4.92 -7.76
N GLY A 220 3.55 4.44 -8.84
CA GLY A 220 4.00 4.69 -10.21
C GLY A 220 5.28 3.92 -10.56
N GLY A 221 5.50 3.67 -11.85
CA GLY A 221 6.59 2.83 -12.36
C GLY A 221 6.20 2.16 -13.69
N PRO A 222 7.07 1.33 -14.30
CA PRO A 222 6.81 0.71 -15.61
C PRO A 222 5.54 -0.15 -15.68
N THR A 223 4.94 -0.50 -14.54
CA THR A 223 3.70 -1.28 -14.48
C THR A 223 2.50 -0.53 -13.88
N ALA A 224 2.67 0.70 -13.37
CA ALA A 224 1.58 1.50 -12.79
C ALA A 224 0.66 0.73 -11.80
N ASP A 225 1.25 -0.16 -11.01
CA ASP A 225 0.50 -1.09 -10.17
C ASP A 225 0.28 -0.52 -8.76
N CYS A 226 -0.98 -0.43 -8.34
CA CYS A 226 -1.34 -0.33 -6.94
C CYS A 226 -1.34 -1.76 -6.38
N THR A 227 -0.48 -2.09 -5.43
CA THR A 227 -0.46 -3.44 -4.87
C THR A 227 -1.61 -3.63 -3.89
N GLU A 228 -2.16 -4.83 -3.84
CA GLU A 228 -3.21 -5.13 -2.86
C GLU A 228 -2.72 -4.98 -1.41
N SER A 229 -1.43 -5.26 -1.16
CA SER A 229 -0.82 -5.08 0.16
C SER A 229 -0.78 -3.60 0.58
N ASP A 230 -0.37 -2.69 -0.31
CA ASP A 230 -0.39 -1.25 -0.05
C ASP A 230 -1.81 -0.70 0.13
N ILE A 231 -2.79 -1.20 -0.66
CA ILE A 231 -4.19 -0.79 -0.54
C ILE A 231 -4.76 -1.22 0.81
N LEU A 232 -4.52 -2.47 1.23
CA LEU A 232 -4.95 -2.97 2.53
C LEU A 232 -4.28 -2.17 3.66
N ALA A 233 -3.00 -1.83 3.53
CA ALA A 233 -2.30 -1.00 4.52
C ALA A 233 -2.91 0.42 4.60
N GLY A 234 -3.18 1.05 3.46
CA GLY A 234 -3.84 2.35 3.40
C GLY A 234 -5.24 2.32 4.02
N LEU A 235 -6.02 1.25 3.78
CA LEU A 235 -7.33 1.07 4.40
C LEU A 235 -7.22 0.88 5.91
N ASP A 236 -6.23 0.11 6.38
CA ASP A 236 -6.02 -0.15 7.80
C ASP A 236 -5.73 1.13 8.58
N ILE A 237 -4.86 1.98 8.04
CA ILE A 237 -4.53 3.29 8.62
C ILE A 237 -5.69 4.27 8.47
N ALA A 238 -6.43 4.27 7.36
CA ALA A 238 -7.58 5.15 7.21
C ALA A 238 -8.69 4.88 8.23
N VAL A 239 -8.90 3.61 8.60
CA VAL A 239 -9.79 3.25 9.71
C VAL A 239 -9.23 3.74 11.05
N GLN A 240 -7.93 3.60 11.27
CA GLN A 240 -7.26 4.06 12.48
C GLN A 240 -7.34 5.59 12.66
N ASP A 241 -7.24 6.33 11.55
CA ASP A 241 -7.32 7.80 11.51
C ASP A 241 -8.76 8.32 11.67
N GLY A 242 -9.76 7.44 11.64
CA GLY A 242 -11.17 7.82 11.78
C GLY A 242 -11.74 8.55 10.57
N VAL A 243 -11.33 8.16 9.36
CA VAL A 243 -11.89 8.68 8.11
C VAL A 243 -13.40 8.39 8.02
N ASP A 244 -14.20 9.40 7.65
CA ASP A 244 -15.66 9.27 7.54
C ASP A 244 -16.09 8.66 6.19
N VAL A 245 -15.41 9.04 5.11
CA VAL A 245 -15.74 8.60 3.74
C VAL A 245 -14.47 8.19 3.01
N LEU A 246 -14.46 6.98 2.44
CA LEU A 246 -13.35 6.47 1.63
C LEU A 246 -13.64 6.62 0.13
N SER A 247 -12.72 7.26 -0.58
CA SER A 247 -12.71 7.35 -2.04
C SER A 247 -11.68 6.37 -2.61
N LEU A 248 -12.16 5.35 -3.30
CA LEU A 248 -11.37 4.27 -3.90
C LEU A 248 -11.57 4.25 -5.41
N SER A 249 -10.80 5.05 -6.15
CA SER A 249 -10.86 5.11 -7.61
C SER A 249 -9.91 4.08 -8.25
N LEU A 250 -9.99 2.84 -7.74
CA LEU A 250 -9.11 1.72 -8.05
C LEU A 250 -9.96 0.57 -8.60
N VAL A 251 -9.53 -0.07 -9.69
CA VAL A 251 -10.27 -1.16 -10.32
C VAL A 251 -9.34 -2.32 -10.66
N ASP A 252 -9.78 -3.53 -10.30
CA ASP A 252 -9.17 -4.79 -10.71
C ASP A 252 -9.69 -5.18 -12.11
N VAL A 253 -8.94 -5.96 -12.88
CA VAL A 253 -9.41 -6.46 -14.18
C VAL A 253 -10.77 -7.13 -14.00
N SER A 254 -11.80 -6.59 -14.67
CA SER A 254 -13.17 -7.08 -14.51
C SER A 254 -13.23 -8.55 -14.86
N MET A 255 -13.39 -9.42 -13.86
CA MET A 255 -13.80 -10.79 -14.13
C MET A 255 -15.25 -10.71 -14.63
N PRO A 256 -15.60 -11.38 -15.75
CA PRO A 256 -16.97 -11.35 -16.25
C PRO A 256 -17.93 -11.79 -15.14
N PHE A 257 -18.93 -10.95 -14.88
CA PHE A 257 -19.89 -11.11 -13.78
C PHE A 257 -20.70 -12.41 -13.87
N PHE A 258 -20.71 -13.04 -15.05
CA PHE A 258 -21.29 -14.36 -15.29
C PHE A 258 -20.22 -15.31 -15.86
N LYS A 259 -20.00 -16.44 -15.19
CA LYS A 259 -19.56 -17.66 -15.88
C LYS A 259 -20.76 -18.17 -16.67
N THR A 260 -20.75 -18.04 -17.99
CA THR A 260 -21.59 -18.91 -18.82
C THR A 260 -21.08 -20.34 -18.62
N THR A 261 -21.84 -21.11 -17.82
CA THR A 261 -21.75 -22.57 -17.72
C THR A 261 -22.14 -23.22 -19.03
#